data_AF-A0AAW7ZEC9-F1
#
_entry.id   AF-A0AAW7ZEC9-F1
#
_cell.length_a   1.000
_cell.length_b   1.000
_cell.length_c   1.000
_cell.angle_alpha   90.00
_cell.angle_beta   90.00
_cell.angle_gamma   90.00
#
_symmetry.space_group_name_H-M   'P 1'
#
loop_
_entity.id
_entity.type
_entity.pdbx_description
1 polymer ?
#
loop_
_entity_poly.entity_id
_entity_poly.type
_entity_poly.pdbx_seq_one_letter_code
_entity_poly.pdbx_strand_id
1 'polypeptide(L)'
;MKKLALVLCLFISTVFFPGTSFADSPITSTDFFKAYLNVDIVSRAADIKIVDTEIATYLASPDHPIDTKAAVINAIGWDANAKNNADRYANIVYGKSVNELNLETLSGEELFNIGYLMAMDNYFDTAKASDLLQRAKAKLSNSFTVSIVAAIVASQQLISQHGQWPDIWEPAGIVFNNQRLQRDLRPEAGRIIFDYMSLYSEEPVLNPYLDKNKIVLRIGSPVIVVNEKTYQLDTGSQITPELTANRAFLPISPLIKMLGGIISWDGTEQKVTIVLDSQQIELWIGEKTALVNGENIELDSEPYISNMKTMLPLRFIIENLGFEVDWKGEKGEIIITANR
;
A
#
# COMPACT_ATOMS: atom_id res chain seq x y z
N MET A 1 61.15 -28.18 -19.30
CA MET A 1 59.79 -28.73 -19.05
C MET A 1 59.51 -28.54 -17.56
N LYS A 2 58.52 -27.83 -17.03
CA LYS A 2 57.27 -27.21 -17.51
C LYS A 2 57.07 -25.91 -16.72
N LYS A 3 56.58 -24.85 -17.37
CA LYS A 3 56.00 -23.68 -16.68
C LYS A 3 54.65 -24.12 -16.10
N LEU A 4 54.43 -23.92 -14.80
CA LEU A 4 53.11 -24.07 -14.18
C LEU A 4 52.58 -22.66 -13.90
N ALA A 5 51.67 -22.18 -14.74
CA ALA A 5 50.97 -20.93 -14.51
C ALA A 5 49.82 -21.19 -13.54
N LEU A 6 49.85 -20.51 -12.39
CA LEU A 6 48.75 -20.47 -11.44
C LEU A 6 47.71 -19.46 -11.97
N VAL A 7 46.61 -19.94 -12.55
CA VAL A 7 45.47 -19.09 -12.90
C VAL A 7 44.59 -18.97 -11.66
N LEU A 8 44.67 -17.82 -10.98
CA LEU A 8 43.76 -17.44 -9.91
C LEU A 8 42.48 -16.88 -10.56
N CYS A 9 41.45 -17.70 -10.72
CA CYS A 9 40.12 -17.24 -11.11
C CYS A 9 39.45 -16.55 -9.92
N LEU A 10 39.63 -15.24 -9.80
CA LEU A 10 38.79 -14.37 -8.97
C LEU A 10 37.42 -14.27 -9.66
N PHE A 11 36.46 -15.07 -9.21
CA PHE A 11 35.04 -14.81 -9.46
C PHE A 11 34.67 -13.54 -8.68
N ILE A 12 34.77 -12.38 -9.33
CA ILE A 12 34.06 -11.19 -8.87
C ILE A 12 32.60 -11.45 -9.20
N SER A 13 31.85 -12.01 -8.25
CA SER A 13 30.40 -11.92 -8.27
C SER A 13 30.06 -10.44 -8.07
N THR A 14 29.92 -9.71 -9.18
CA THR A 14 29.25 -8.42 -9.17
C THR A 14 27.80 -8.70 -8.79
N VAL A 15 27.52 -8.64 -7.49
CA VAL A 15 26.16 -8.43 -7.00
C VAL A 15 25.78 -7.07 -7.53
N PHE A 16 25.09 -7.05 -8.67
CA PHE A 16 24.28 -5.92 -9.08
C PHE A 16 23.23 -5.77 -7.99
N PHE A 17 23.52 -4.94 -6.99
CA PHE A 17 22.45 -4.28 -6.26
C PHE A 17 21.85 -3.32 -7.29
N PRO A 18 20.64 -3.54 -7.83
CA PRO A 18 19.96 -2.46 -8.51
C PRO A 18 19.92 -1.32 -7.50
N GLY A 19 20.50 -0.17 -7.87
CA GLY A 19 20.44 1.02 -7.04
C GLY A 19 18.99 1.22 -6.64
N THR A 20 18.76 1.27 -5.33
CA THR A 20 17.45 1.63 -4.78
C THR A 20 17.10 2.99 -5.35
N SER A 21 16.18 3.00 -6.33
CA SER A 21 15.49 4.21 -6.74
C SER A 21 14.76 4.71 -5.50
N PHE A 22 15.35 5.68 -4.80
CA PHE A 22 14.71 6.29 -3.65
C PHE A 22 13.39 6.91 -4.11
N ALA A 23 12.30 6.51 -3.46
CA ALA A 23 11.02 7.17 -3.62
C ALA A 23 11.16 8.60 -3.08
N ASP A 24 10.96 9.59 -3.93
CA ASP A 24 11.36 10.97 -3.72
C ASP A 24 10.43 11.68 -2.71
N SER A 25 9.16 11.84 -3.08
CA SER A 25 8.19 12.58 -2.28
C SER A 25 6.77 12.02 -2.50
N PRO A 26 6.09 11.55 -1.44
CA PRO A 26 4.69 11.13 -1.46
C PRO A 26 3.77 12.12 -2.16
N ILE A 27 3.94 13.43 -1.88
CA ILE A 27 3.05 14.47 -2.40
C ILE A 27 3.26 14.72 -3.89
N THR A 28 4.52 14.77 -4.35
CA THR A 28 4.84 15.20 -5.71
C THR A 28 5.01 14.04 -6.70
N SER A 29 5.16 12.81 -6.20
CA SER A 29 5.30 11.60 -7.02
C SER A 29 4.03 10.74 -7.10
N THR A 30 2.92 11.24 -6.56
CA THR A 30 1.58 10.64 -6.71
C THR A 30 0.72 11.51 -7.64
N ASP A 31 0.98 11.45 -8.93
CA ASP A 31 0.31 12.26 -9.97
C ASP A 31 -1.07 11.71 -10.37
N PHE A 32 -1.92 11.47 -9.36
CA PHE A 32 -3.23 10.88 -9.52
C PHE A 32 -4.20 11.74 -10.34
N PHE A 33 -3.90 13.03 -10.56
CA PHE A 33 -4.63 13.90 -11.47
C PHE A 33 -4.70 13.34 -12.90
N LYS A 34 -3.75 12.48 -13.30
CA LYS A 34 -3.75 11.81 -14.61
C LYS A 34 -5.03 11.02 -14.86
N ALA A 35 -5.65 10.48 -13.81
CA ALA A 35 -6.94 9.78 -13.90
C ALA A 35 -8.14 10.71 -14.17
N TYR A 36 -7.92 12.04 -14.17
CA TYR A 36 -8.93 13.07 -14.34
C TYR A 36 -8.66 14.02 -15.51
N LEU A 37 -7.70 13.71 -16.40
CA LEU A 37 -7.39 14.57 -17.56
C LEU A 37 -8.55 14.74 -18.55
N ASN A 38 -9.59 13.91 -18.45
CA ASN A 38 -10.85 14.08 -19.19
C ASN A 38 -11.78 15.14 -18.57
N VAL A 39 -11.40 15.79 -17.47
CA VAL A 39 -12.11 16.92 -16.86
C VAL A 39 -11.36 18.20 -17.23
N ASP A 40 -12.01 19.09 -17.98
CA ASP A 40 -11.37 20.26 -18.61
C ASP A 40 -10.58 21.12 -17.61
N ILE A 41 -11.13 21.38 -16.43
CA ILE A 41 -10.46 22.20 -15.41
C ILE A 41 -9.19 21.54 -14.87
N VAL A 42 -9.13 20.19 -14.82
CA VAL A 42 -7.95 19.45 -14.38
C VAL A 42 -6.86 19.51 -15.45
N SER A 43 -7.23 19.36 -16.73
CA SER A 43 -6.29 19.55 -17.84
C SER A 43 -5.73 20.98 -17.84
N ARG A 44 -6.59 21.99 -17.69
CA ARG A 44 -6.17 23.39 -17.58
C ARG A 44 -5.19 23.58 -16.43
N ALA A 45 -5.51 23.08 -15.24
CA ALA A 45 -4.65 23.16 -14.07
C ALA A 45 -3.28 22.51 -14.30
N ALA A 46 -3.25 21.39 -15.03
CA ALA A 46 -2.01 20.73 -15.45
C ALA A 46 -1.20 21.57 -16.44
N ASP A 47 -1.84 22.36 -17.30
CA ASP A 47 -1.16 23.20 -18.30
C ASP A 47 -0.61 24.48 -17.69
N ILE A 48 -1.42 25.21 -16.92
CA ILE A 48 -1.06 26.54 -16.41
C ILE A 48 -0.29 26.49 -15.09
N LYS A 49 -0.41 25.39 -14.34
CA LYS A 49 0.33 25.12 -13.09
C LYS A 49 0.20 26.22 -12.02
N ILE A 50 -0.86 27.02 -12.07
CA ILE A 50 -1.11 28.15 -11.17
C ILE A 50 -2.60 28.27 -10.87
N VAL A 51 -2.97 28.75 -9.67
CA VAL A 51 -4.36 29.12 -9.36
C VAL A 51 -4.68 30.48 -9.98
N ASP A 52 -5.55 30.45 -10.99
CA ASP A 52 -6.21 31.62 -11.55
C ASP A 52 -7.66 31.75 -11.07
N THR A 53 -8.41 32.73 -11.57
CA THR A 53 -9.79 32.97 -11.17
C THR A 53 -10.71 31.80 -11.46
N GLU A 54 -10.52 31.12 -12.59
CA GLU A 54 -11.35 29.98 -12.99
C GLU A 54 -11.14 28.79 -12.06
N ILE A 55 -9.88 28.42 -11.82
CA ILE A 55 -9.52 27.35 -10.87
C ILE A 55 -9.98 27.69 -9.46
N ALA A 56 -9.76 28.92 -8.98
CA ALA A 56 -10.15 29.31 -7.64
C ALA A 56 -11.68 29.23 -7.44
N THR A 57 -12.44 29.67 -8.45
CA THR A 57 -13.91 29.59 -8.45
C THR A 57 -14.38 28.13 -8.47
N TYR A 58 -13.75 27.28 -9.27
CA TYR A 58 -14.03 25.84 -9.29
C TYR A 58 -13.77 25.20 -7.91
N LEU A 59 -12.61 25.45 -7.30
CA LEU A 59 -12.28 24.91 -5.99
C LEU A 59 -13.26 25.37 -4.89
N ALA A 60 -13.70 26.64 -4.94
CA ALA A 60 -14.61 27.22 -3.96
C ALA A 60 -16.07 26.78 -4.12
N SER A 61 -16.47 26.31 -5.30
CA SER A 61 -17.86 25.91 -5.55
C SER A 61 -18.23 24.63 -4.78
N PRO A 62 -19.35 24.62 -4.02
CA PRO A 62 -19.82 23.41 -3.34
C PRO A 62 -20.38 22.35 -4.30
N ASP A 63 -20.61 22.70 -5.58
CA ASP A 63 -21.22 21.81 -6.57
C ASP A 63 -20.21 20.81 -7.17
N HIS A 64 -18.91 21.00 -6.91
CA HIS A 64 -17.87 20.16 -7.46
C HIS A 64 -17.40 19.09 -6.46
N PRO A 65 -17.37 17.81 -6.86
CA PRO A 65 -16.89 16.72 -6.01
C PRO A 65 -15.47 16.93 -5.48
N ILE A 66 -15.23 16.51 -4.23
CA ILE A 66 -13.96 16.70 -3.53
C ILE A 66 -12.77 16.02 -4.23
N ASP A 67 -12.99 14.89 -4.90
CA ASP A 67 -11.98 14.16 -5.67
C ASP A 67 -11.50 14.93 -6.90
N THR A 68 -12.41 15.60 -7.60
CA THR A 68 -12.04 16.48 -8.72
C THR A 68 -11.29 17.73 -8.25
N LYS A 69 -11.66 18.31 -7.10
CA LYS A 69 -10.92 19.42 -6.47
C LYS A 69 -9.51 18.97 -6.08
N ALA A 70 -9.38 17.78 -5.48
CA ALA A 70 -8.09 17.18 -5.18
C ALA A 70 -7.25 16.97 -6.44
N ALA A 71 -7.85 16.47 -7.52
CA ALA A 71 -7.17 16.29 -8.81
C ALA A 71 -6.71 17.62 -9.43
N VAL A 72 -7.51 18.68 -9.35
CA VAL A 72 -7.09 20.03 -9.77
C VAL A 72 -5.84 20.49 -9.02
N ILE A 73 -5.84 20.36 -7.68
CA ILE A 73 -4.69 20.79 -6.86
C ILE A 73 -3.45 19.92 -7.13
N ASN A 74 -3.64 18.61 -7.30
CA ASN A 74 -2.57 17.68 -7.69
C ASN A 74 -2.01 17.99 -9.09
N ALA A 75 -2.85 18.41 -10.03
CA ALA A 75 -2.46 18.81 -11.38
C ALA A 75 -1.64 20.11 -11.41
N ILE A 76 -1.96 21.08 -10.55
CA ILE A 76 -1.16 22.31 -10.38
C ILE A 76 0.27 21.96 -10.00
N GLY A 77 0.42 20.97 -9.11
CA GLY A 77 1.69 20.38 -8.71
C GLY A 77 2.69 21.36 -8.08
N TRP A 78 3.80 20.78 -7.64
CA TRP A 78 4.95 21.52 -7.12
C TRP A 78 5.76 22.23 -8.23
N ASP A 79 6.50 23.29 -7.86
CA ASP A 79 7.51 23.96 -8.68
C ASP A 79 8.70 24.40 -7.80
N ALA A 80 9.91 24.18 -8.30
CA ALA A 80 11.17 24.47 -7.62
C ALA A 80 11.33 25.93 -7.14
N ASN A 81 10.62 26.88 -7.73
CA ASN A 81 10.69 28.29 -7.32
C ASN A 81 9.77 28.67 -6.14
N ALA A 82 9.10 27.68 -5.52
CA ALA A 82 8.02 27.86 -4.55
C ALA A 82 6.85 28.68 -5.12
N LYS A 83 5.64 28.12 -5.07
CA LYS A 83 4.42 28.82 -5.50
C LYS A 83 3.72 29.43 -4.30
N ASN A 84 2.74 30.29 -4.59
CA ASN A 84 1.85 30.84 -3.59
C ASN A 84 0.40 30.70 -4.05
N ASN A 85 0.03 29.49 -4.48
CA ASN A 85 -1.31 29.18 -4.94
C ASN A 85 -2.35 29.21 -3.82
N ALA A 86 -1.96 28.88 -2.59
CA ALA A 86 -2.81 28.98 -1.42
C ALA A 86 -3.22 30.43 -1.15
N ASP A 87 -2.28 31.40 -1.15
CA ASP A 87 -2.67 32.81 -1.04
C ASP A 87 -3.39 33.30 -2.29
N ARG A 88 -3.07 32.82 -3.49
CA ARG A 88 -3.83 33.19 -4.71
C ARG A 88 -5.28 32.76 -4.59
N TYR A 89 -5.53 31.52 -4.20
CA TYR A 89 -6.87 31.00 -3.91
C TYR A 89 -7.56 31.86 -2.85
N ALA A 90 -6.90 32.08 -1.72
CA ALA A 90 -7.49 32.85 -0.62
C ALA A 90 -7.84 34.30 -1.04
N ASN A 91 -6.96 34.95 -1.80
CA ASN A 91 -7.19 36.31 -2.27
C ASN A 91 -8.35 36.39 -3.27
N ILE A 92 -8.48 35.42 -4.17
CA ILE A 92 -9.58 35.41 -5.14
C ILE A 92 -10.93 35.12 -4.47
N VAL A 93 -10.95 34.17 -3.53
CA VAL A 93 -12.21 33.68 -2.91
C VAL A 93 -12.65 34.56 -1.74
N TYR A 94 -11.72 35.04 -0.92
CA TYR A 94 -12.01 35.77 0.33
C TYR A 94 -11.51 37.21 0.34
N GLY A 95 -10.76 37.64 -0.68
CA GLY A 95 -10.13 38.97 -0.72
C GLY A 95 -9.02 39.16 0.32
N LYS A 96 -8.43 38.06 0.82
CA LYS A 96 -7.46 38.03 1.92
C LYS A 96 -6.36 36.99 1.67
N SER A 97 -5.18 37.20 2.26
CA SER A 97 -4.16 36.15 2.36
C SER A 97 -4.59 35.05 3.34
N VAL A 98 -4.00 33.86 3.24
CA VAL A 98 -4.29 32.71 4.13
C VAL A 98 -4.07 33.09 5.59
N ASN A 99 -3.04 33.89 5.90
CA ASN A 99 -2.72 34.30 7.27
C ASN A 99 -3.75 35.27 7.89
N GLU A 100 -4.60 35.89 7.06
CA GLU A 100 -5.66 36.81 7.51
C GLU A 100 -7.02 36.11 7.65
N LEU A 101 -7.12 34.83 7.27
CA LEU A 101 -8.34 34.04 7.39
C LEU A 101 -8.56 33.54 8.82
N ASN A 102 -9.82 33.52 9.25
CA ASN A 102 -10.20 32.80 10.46
C ASN A 102 -10.46 31.33 10.13
N LEU A 103 -9.40 30.53 10.18
CA LEU A 103 -9.41 29.11 9.80
C LEU A 103 -10.38 28.27 10.65
N GLU A 104 -10.74 28.71 11.87
CA GLU A 104 -11.72 28.01 12.72
C GLU A 104 -13.14 28.00 12.13
N THR A 105 -13.47 29.01 11.34
CA THR A 105 -14.82 29.19 10.77
C THR A 105 -15.03 28.46 9.46
N LEU A 106 -13.94 27.98 8.83
CA LEU A 106 -13.99 27.36 7.52
C LEU A 106 -14.61 25.95 7.57
N SER A 107 -15.28 25.58 6.48
CA SER A 107 -15.79 24.23 6.25
C SER A 107 -14.66 23.23 6.03
N GLY A 108 -15.01 21.93 6.03
CA GLY A 108 -14.03 20.88 5.77
C GLY A 108 -13.40 20.99 4.38
N GLU A 109 -14.18 21.34 3.36
CA GLU A 109 -13.69 21.47 1.98
C GLU A 109 -12.77 22.68 1.79
N GLU A 110 -13.09 23.81 2.43
CA GLU A 110 -12.25 25.00 2.38
C GLU A 110 -10.89 24.77 3.05
N LEU A 111 -10.89 24.12 4.23
CA LEU A 111 -9.68 23.70 4.91
C LEU A 111 -8.88 22.70 4.06
N PHE A 112 -9.56 21.77 3.39
CA PHE A 112 -8.94 20.81 2.49
C PHE A 112 -8.23 21.51 1.32
N ASN A 113 -8.92 22.41 0.62
CA ASN A 113 -8.37 23.13 -0.52
C ASN A 113 -7.14 23.94 -0.13
N ILE A 114 -7.25 24.74 0.94
CA ILE A 114 -6.14 25.59 1.42
C ILE A 114 -4.98 24.71 1.89
N GLY A 115 -5.25 23.71 2.72
CA GLY A 115 -4.22 22.81 3.25
C GLY A 115 -3.48 22.06 2.14
N TYR A 116 -4.20 21.56 1.13
CA TYR A 116 -3.55 20.82 0.04
C TYR A 116 -2.76 21.75 -0.89
N LEU A 117 -3.28 22.94 -1.20
CA LEU A 117 -2.52 23.96 -1.94
C LEU A 117 -1.25 24.37 -1.18
N MET A 118 -1.33 24.57 0.14
CA MET A 118 -0.15 24.89 0.97
C MET A 118 0.90 23.77 0.93
N ALA A 119 0.47 22.51 0.98
CA ALA A 119 1.37 21.37 0.84
C ALA A 119 2.06 21.34 -0.54
N MET A 120 1.34 21.72 -1.60
CA MET A 120 1.87 21.83 -2.97
C MET A 120 2.67 23.10 -3.22
N ASP A 121 2.53 24.14 -2.38
CA ASP A 121 3.29 25.39 -2.44
C ASP A 121 4.61 25.34 -1.68
N ASN A 122 4.76 24.41 -0.73
CA ASN A 122 6.01 24.09 -0.03
C ASN A 122 5.97 22.69 0.60
N TYR A 123 6.32 21.65 -0.17
CA TYR A 123 6.33 20.28 0.36
C TYR A 123 7.51 19.98 1.30
N PHE A 124 8.50 20.88 1.41
CA PHE A 124 9.59 20.75 2.37
C PHE A 124 9.14 21.08 3.81
N ASP A 125 8.16 21.99 3.97
CA ASP A 125 7.54 22.34 5.25
C ASP A 125 6.01 22.20 5.18
N THR A 126 5.55 20.99 5.51
CA THR A 126 4.13 20.63 5.46
C THR A 126 3.41 20.78 6.80
N ALA A 127 4.03 21.31 7.85
CA ALA A 127 3.45 21.27 9.20
C ALA A 127 2.08 21.97 9.28
N LYS A 128 1.98 23.19 8.75
CA LYS A 128 0.70 23.94 8.70
C LYS A 128 -0.31 23.28 7.76
N ALA A 129 0.14 22.81 6.60
CA ALA A 129 -0.72 22.12 5.64
C ALA A 129 -1.34 20.83 6.23
N SER A 130 -0.51 20.07 6.95
CA SER A 130 -0.89 18.85 7.65
C SER A 130 -1.96 19.14 8.71
N ASP A 131 -1.80 20.18 9.54
CA ASP A 131 -2.82 20.61 10.52
C ASP A 131 -4.19 20.88 9.87
N LEU A 132 -4.21 21.68 8.79
CA LEU A 132 -5.45 21.98 8.06
C LEU A 132 -6.10 20.74 7.46
N LEU A 133 -5.30 19.83 6.90
CA LEU A 133 -5.80 18.58 6.33
C LEU A 133 -6.32 17.62 7.41
N GLN A 134 -5.72 17.56 8.59
CA GLN A 134 -6.28 16.78 9.71
C GLN A 134 -7.61 17.35 10.19
N ARG A 135 -7.74 18.68 10.25
CA ARG A 135 -9.01 19.35 10.58
C ARG A 135 -10.07 19.13 9.50
N ALA A 136 -9.69 19.19 8.23
CA ALA A 136 -10.57 18.86 7.11
C ALA A 136 -11.06 17.41 7.20
N LYS A 137 -10.15 16.46 7.44
CA LYS A 137 -10.46 15.04 7.67
C LYS A 137 -11.40 14.84 8.86
N ALA A 138 -11.23 15.59 9.96
CA ALA A 138 -12.14 15.51 11.10
C ALA A 138 -13.57 15.96 10.75
N LYS A 139 -13.72 16.97 9.88
CA LYS A 139 -15.02 17.47 9.40
C LYS A 139 -15.63 16.62 8.29
N LEU A 140 -14.81 15.95 7.49
CA LEU A 140 -15.19 15.09 6.35
C LEU A 140 -14.76 13.63 6.59
N SER A 141 -15.12 13.09 7.75
CA SER A 141 -14.55 11.87 8.32
C SER A 141 -14.86 10.57 7.56
N ASN A 142 -15.83 10.60 6.64
CA ASN A 142 -16.17 9.48 5.78
C ASN A 142 -15.46 9.54 4.41
N SER A 143 -14.85 10.66 4.02
CA SER A 143 -14.25 10.80 2.69
C SER A 143 -12.92 10.04 2.59
N PHE A 144 -12.83 9.15 1.60
CA PHE A 144 -11.56 8.50 1.27
C PHE A 144 -10.56 9.50 0.69
N THR A 145 -11.01 10.37 -0.23
CA THR A 145 -10.19 11.40 -0.87
C THR A 145 -9.51 12.30 0.15
N VAL A 146 -10.28 12.87 1.09
CA VAL A 146 -9.72 13.76 2.12
C VAL A 146 -8.75 12.99 3.01
N SER A 147 -9.11 11.76 3.40
CA SER A 147 -8.27 10.92 4.25
C SER A 147 -6.95 10.55 3.59
N ILE A 148 -6.96 10.19 2.29
CA ILE A 148 -5.75 9.73 1.59
C ILE A 148 -4.81 10.90 1.28
N VAL A 149 -5.34 12.05 0.88
CA VAL A 149 -4.52 13.26 0.67
C VAL A 149 -3.89 13.72 1.99
N ALA A 150 -4.65 13.75 3.08
CA ALA A 150 -4.11 14.06 4.41
C ALA A 150 -3.02 13.06 4.83
N ALA A 151 -3.19 11.76 4.51
CA ALA A 151 -2.20 10.73 4.78
C ALA A 151 -0.92 10.93 3.95
N ILE A 152 -1.01 11.21 2.65
CA ILE A 152 0.15 11.48 1.79
C ILE A 152 0.95 12.68 2.31
N VAL A 153 0.27 13.74 2.76
CA VAL A 153 0.93 14.93 3.32
C VAL A 153 1.59 14.63 4.67
N ALA A 154 0.95 13.82 5.52
CA ALA A 154 1.56 13.34 6.76
C ALA A 154 2.80 12.46 6.49
N SER A 155 2.74 11.56 5.49
CA SER A 155 3.89 10.74 5.07
C SER A 155 5.06 11.61 4.59
N GLN A 156 4.80 12.71 3.87
CA GLN A 156 5.86 13.66 3.50
C GLN A 156 6.51 14.31 4.74
N GLN A 157 5.72 14.65 5.74
CA GLN A 157 6.24 15.22 6.99
C GLN A 157 7.20 14.25 7.69
N LEU A 158 6.88 12.95 7.68
CA LEU A 158 7.75 11.90 8.22
C LEU A 158 9.08 11.79 7.45
N ILE A 159 9.06 11.91 6.13
CA ILE A 159 10.30 11.96 5.32
C ILE A 159 11.19 13.14 5.75
N SER A 160 10.61 14.34 5.85
CA SER A 160 11.34 15.54 6.26
C SER A 160 11.92 15.44 7.68
N GLN A 161 11.37 14.54 8.52
CA GLN A 161 11.83 14.28 9.89
C GLN A 161 12.75 13.05 10.00
N HIS A 162 13.19 12.46 8.88
CA HIS A 162 13.99 11.23 8.86
C HIS A 162 13.30 10.02 9.51
N GLY A 163 11.97 9.90 9.33
CA GLY A 163 11.21 8.71 9.72
C GLY A 163 11.76 7.44 9.07
N GLN A 164 11.49 6.28 9.69
CA GLN A 164 11.90 5.01 9.07
C GLN A 164 11.04 4.73 7.85
N TRP A 165 11.57 3.98 6.89
CA TRP A 165 10.87 3.66 5.65
C TRP A 165 9.45 3.11 5.85
N PRO A 166 9.23 2.15 6.78
CA PRO A 166 7.88 1.64 7.10
C PRO A 166 6.92 2.71 7.60
N ASP A 167 7.42 3.67 8.39
CA ASP A 167 6.60 4.73 8.98
C ASP A 167 5.98 5.63 7.89
N ILE A 168 6.64 5.76 6.73
CA ILE A 168 6.15 6.56 5.60
C ILE A 168 4.91 5.93 4.97
N TRP A 169 4.83 4.59 4.94
CA TRP A 169 3.68 3.86 4.40
C TRP A 169 2.48 3.88 5.33
N GLU A 170 2.70 3.82 6.64
CA GLU A 170 1.65 3.58 7.66
C GLU A 170 0.42 4.50 7.51
N PRO A 171 0.56 5.84 7.37
CA PRO A 171 -0.60 6.73 7.22
C PRO A 171 -1.50 6.35 6.03
N ALA A 172 -0.90 6.06 4.87
CA ALA A 172 -1.64 5.69 3.67
C ALA A 172 -2.23 4.29 3.78
N GLY A 173 -1.47 3.33 4.35
CA GLY A 173 -1.92 1.96 4.59
C GLY A 173 -3.18 1.89 5.46
N ILE A 174 -3.25 2.69 6.53
CA ILE A 174 -4.44 2.80 7.39
C ILE A 174 -5.66 3.24 6.57
N VAL A 175 -5.49 4.20 5.67
CA VAL A 175 -6.58 4.74 4.85
C VAL A 175 -7.03 3.74 3.79
N PHE A 176 -6.11 3.06 3.08
CA PHE A 176 -6.46 2.03 2.11
C PHE A 176 -7.26 0.88 2.73
N ASN A 177 -6.86 0.45 3.93
CA ASN A 177 -7.49 -0.66 4.65
C ASN A 177 -8.79 -0.29 5.40
N ASN A 178 -9.12 1.00 5.49
CA ASN A 178 -10.33 1.43 6.18
C ASN A 178 -11.58 1.26 5.29
N GLN A 179 -12.31 0.16 5.52
CA GLN A 179 -13.55 -0.16 4.80
C GLN A 179 -14.74 0.76 5.14
N ARG A 180 -14.64 1.59 6.18
CA ARG A 180 -15.71 2.52 6.58
C ARG A 180 -15.71 3.82 5.77
N LEU A 181 -14.64 4.09 5.03
CA LEU A 181 -14.55 5.29 4.19
C LEU A 181 -15.37 5.09 2.91
N GLN A 182 -16.12 6.13 2.53
CA GLN A 182 -16.74 6.23 1.23
C GLN A 182 -15.64 6.34 0.16
N ARG A 183 -15.66 5.42 -0.81
CA ARG A 183 -14.72 5.40 -1.95
C ARG A 183 -15.12 6.47 -2.97
N ASP A 184 -14.91 7.74 -2.60
CA ASP A 184 -15.25 8.93 -3.39
C ASP A 184 -14.14 9.38 -4.36
N LEU A 185 -12.99 8.71 -4.38
CA LEU A 185 -11.91 8.90 -5.35
C LEU A 185 -12.05 7.90 -6.50
N ARG A 186 -11.79 8.33 -7.75
CA ARG A 186 -11.70 7.41 -8.90
C ARG A 186 -10.74 6.23 -8.63
N PRO A 187 -11.12 4.98 -8.96
CA PRO A 187 -10.27 3.82 -8.74
C PRO A 187 -8.88 3.94 -9.38
N GLU A 188 -8.78 4.53 -10.57
CA GLU A 188 -7.52 4.73 -11.28
C GLU A 188 -6.60 5.70 -10.52
N ALA A 189 -7.15 6.75 -9.91
CA ALA A 189 -6.41 7.66 -9.05
C ALA A 189 -5.95 6.98 -7.76
N GLY A 190 -6.83 6.19 -7.14
CA GLY A 190 -6.50 5.38 -5.97
C GLY A 190 -5.35 4.40 -6.25
N ARG A 191 -5.34 3.78 -7.43
CA ARG A 191 -4.28 2.89 -7.89
C ARG A 191 -2.94 3.62 -8.05
N ILE A 192 -2.92 4.80 -8.68
CA ILE A 192 -1.68 5.60 -8.82
C ILE A 192 -1.07 5.90 -7.44
N ILE A 193 -1.89 6.30 -6.48
CA ILE A 193 -1.44 6.57 -5.11
C ILE A 193 -0.92 5.28 -4.47
N PHE A 194 -1.66 4.18 -4.57
CA PHE A 194 -1.27 2.91 -3.95
C PHE A 194 0.04 2.36 -4.51
N ASP A 195 0.19 2.35 -5.84
CA ASP A 195 1.35 1.80 -6.53
C ASP A 195 2.64 2.52 -6.08
N TYR A 196 2.57 3.84 -5.92
CA TYR A 196 3.68 4.64 -5.39
C TYR A 196 3.87 4.45 -3.89
N MET A 197 2.83 4.66 -3.07
CA MET A 197 2.95 4.64 -1.61
C MET A 197 3.39 3.28 -1.08
N SER A 198 2.95 2.19 -1.72
CA SER A 198 3.39 0.84 -1.36
C SER A 198 4.87 0.57 -1.62
N LEU A 199 5.61 1.47 -2.30
CA LEU A 199 7.07 1.38 -2.41
C LEU A 199 7.76 1.63 -1.05
N TYR A 200 7.09 2.32 -0.13
CA TYR A 200 7.61 2.54 1.22
C TYR A 200 7.35 1.37 2.18
N SER A 201 6.54 0.39 1.78
CA SER A 201 6.21 -0.74 2.64
C SER A 201 7.32 -1.79 2.63
N GLU A 202 7.84 -2.14 3.81
CA GLU A 202 8.76 -3.28 3.98
C GLU A 202 8.01 -4.63 4.00
N GLU A 203 6.72 -4.59 4.36
CA GLU A 203 5.85 -5.76 4.38
C GLU A 203 5.14 -5.93 3.04
N PRO A 204 4.83 -7.16 2.63
CA PRO A 204 4.05 -7.41 1.44
C PRO A 204 2.62 -6.88 1.59
N VAL A 205 2.18 -6.07 0.62
CA VAL A 205 0.83 -5.49 0.60
C VAL A 205 0.08 -5.90 -0.66
N LEU A 206 -1.17 -6.32 -0.49
CA LEU A 206 -2.07 -6.61 -1.60
C LEU A 206 -2.68 -5.31 -2.13
N ASN A 207 -2.67 -5.15 -3.44
CA ASN A 207 -3.22 -3.98 -4.11
C ASN A 207 -4.74 -4.11 -4.23
N PRO A 208 -5.52 -3.25 -3.56
CA PRO A 208 -6.98 -3.32 -3.59
C PRO A 208 -7.59 -2.89 -4.93
N TYR A 209 -6.80 -2.34 -5.85
CA TYR A 209 -7.24 -1.88 -7.17
C TYR A 209 -6.89 -2.83 -8.31
N LEU A 210 -6.29 -3.99 -8.02
CA LEU A 210 -6.07 -5.03 -9.01
C LEU A 210 -7.25 -6.02 -8.99
N ASP A 211 -7.77 -6.34 -10.17
CA ASP A 211 -8.74 -7.43 -10.36
C ASP A 211 -8.19 -8.76 -9.80
N LYS A 212 -6.86 -8.93 -9.93
CA LYS A 212 -6.13 -10.11 -9.47
C LYS A 212 -4.82 -9.71 -8.81
N ASN A 213 -4.70 -10.04 -7.53
CA ASN A 213 -3.42 -10.03 -6.84
C ASN A 213 -2.70 -11.35 -7.08
N LYS A 214 -1.38 -11.30 -7.27
CA LYS A 214 -0.55 -12.48 -7.53
C LYS A 214 0.57 -12.57 -6.50
N ILE A 215 0.65 -13.70 -5.81
CA ILE A 215 1.73 -14.05 -4.90
C ILE A 215 2.48 -15.24 -5.48
N VAL A 216 3.80 -15.17 -5.57
CA VAL A 216 4.66 -16.26 -6.05
C VAL A 216 5.62 -16.65 -4.94
N LEU A 217 5.60 -17.92 -4.59
CA LEU A 217 6.50 -18.57 -3.64
C LEU A 217 7.39 -19.55 -4.40
N ARG A 218 8.59 -19.81 -3.91
CA ARG A 218 9.48 -20.83 -4.48
C ARG A 218 9.96 -21.79 -3.40
N ILE A 219 9.93 -23.08 -3.70
CA ILE A 219 10.42 -24.13 -2.77
C ILE A 219 11.88 -23.85 -2.41
N GLY A 220 12.20 -23.93 -1.12
CA GLY A 220 13.54 -23.68 -0.57
C GLY A 220 14.00 -22.22 -0.61
N SER A 221 13.11 -21.28 -0.96
CA SER A 221 13.40 -19.85 -1.00
C SER A 221 12.66 -19.11 0.11
N PRO A 222 13.34 -18.25 0.90
CA PRO A 222 12.66 -17.37 1.84
C PRO A 222 12.05 -16.14 1.16
N VAL A 223 12.31 -15.96 -0.14
CA VAL A 223 11.85 -14.84 -0.93
C VAL A 223 10.47 -15.13 -1.52
N ILE A 224 9.57 -14.15 -1.42
CA ILE A 224 8.27 -14.14 -2.07
C ILE A 224 8.17 -12.98 -3.05
N VAL A 225 7.34 -13.13 -4.08
CA VAL A 225 7.02 -12.04 -5.02
C VAL A 225 5.53 -11.73 -4.93
N VAL A 226 5.17 -10.49 -4.62
CA VAL A 226 3.79 -10.04 -4.51
C VAL A 226 3.61 -8.89 -5.50
N ASN A 227 2.75 -9.10 -6.51
CA ASN A 227 2.51 -8.13 -7.58
C ASN A 227 3.81 -7.51 -8.13
N GLU A 228 4.75 -8.38 -8.52
CA GLU A 228 6.07 -8.04 -9.09
C GLU A 228 7.13 -7.50 -8.09
N LYS A 229 6.74 -7.12 -6.88
CA LYS A 229 7.66 -6.70 -5.81
C LYS A 229 8.17 -7.90 -5.02
N THR A 230 9.45 -7.86 -4.64
CA THR A 230 10.13 -8.95 -3.93
C THR A 230 10.20 -8.66 -2.43
N TYR A 231 9.81 -9.63 -1.60
CA TYR A 231 9.83 -9.52 -0.13
C TYR A 231 10.49 -10.75 0.50
N GLN A 232 10.87 -10.63 1.77
CA GLN A 232 11.21 -11.78 2.61
C GLN A 232 9.94 -12.30 3.28
N LEU A 233 9.77 -13.62 3.32
CA LEU A 233 8.59 -14.25 3.92
C LEU A 233 8.51 -14.02 5.44
N ASP A 234 9.65 -13.89 6.12
CA ASP A 234 9.74 -13.59 7.54
C ASP A 234 11.07 -12.86 7.81
N THR A 235 11.00 -11.59 8.19
CA THR A 235 12.15 -10.73 8.48
C THR A 235 12.86 -11.22 9.74
N GLY A 236 13.93 -12.00 9.57
CA GLY A 236 14.74 -12.55 10.66
C GLY A 236 14.68 -14.07 10.80
N SER A 237 13.94 -14.77 9.94
CA SER A 237 13.93 -16.24 9.91
C SER A 237 14.16 -16.77 8.50
N GLN A 238 14.92 -17.86 8.38
CA GLN A 238 15.07 -18.63 7.13
C GLN A 238 13.84 -19.51 6.84
N ILE A 239 12.62 -18.96 6.98
CA ILE A 239 11.42 -19.73 6.60
C ILE A 239 11.43 -19.93 5.10
N THR A 240 11.28 -21.17 4.63
CA THR A 240 11.11 -21.46 3.21
C THR A 240 9.93 -22.41 3.00
N PRO A 241 9.21 -22.30 1.88
CA PRO A 241 8.29 -23.35 1.45
C PRO A 241 9.04 -24.67 1.25
N GLU A 242 8.50 -25.74 1.82
CA GLU A 242 9.05 -27.09 1.74
C GLU A 242 8.15 -27.97 0.87
N LEU A 243 8.75 -28.95 0.20
CA LEU A 243 8.02 -29.98 -0.53
C LEU A 243 8.21 -31.31 0.19
N THR A 244 7.16 -31.78 0.86
CA THR A 244 7.16 -33.05 1.61
C THR A 244 6.07 -33.95 1.03
N ALA A 245 6.41 -35.18 0.65
CA ALA A 245 5.48 -36.15 0.07
C ALA A 245 4.62 -35.59 -1.10
N ASN A 246 5.24 -34.82 -2.01
CA ASN A 246 4.56 -34.14 -3.12
C ASN A 246 3.48 -33.14 -2.68
N ARG A 247 3.60 -32.56 -1.48
CA ARG A 247 2.75 -31.48 -0.99
C ARG A 247 3.61 -30.31 -0.50
N ALA A 248 3.16 -29.10 -0.83
CA ALA A 248 3.83 -27.89 -0.39
C ALA A 248 3.40 -27.53 1.03
N PHE A 249 4.38 -27.32 1.89
CA PHE A 249 4.22 -26.93 3.27
C PHE A 249 4.89 -25.59 3.54
N LEU A 250 4.25 -24.78 4.39
CA LEU A 250 4.78 -23.49 4.80
C LEU A 250 4.31 -23.18 6.21
N PRO A 251 5.12 -22.48 7.04
CA PRO A 251 4.61 -21.71 8.16
C PRO A 251 3.69 -20.62 7.60
N ILE A 252 2.39 -20.93 7.51
CA ILE A 252 1.43 -20.15 6.71
C ILE A 252 1.19 -18.74 7.28
N SER A 253 1.63 -18.46 8.51
CA SER A 253 1.27 -17.23 9.24
C SER A 253 1.56 -15.93 8.45
N PRO A 254 2.74 -15.72 7.83
CA PRO A 254 3.00 -14.51 7.06
C PRO A 254 2.05 -14.39 5.84
N LEU A 255 1.75 -15.51 5.20
CA LEU A 255 0.83 -15.55 4.06
C LEU A 255 -0.61 -15.24 4.48
N ILE A 256 -1.08 -15.77 5.62
CA ILE A 256 -2.41 -15.46 6.15
C ILE A 256 -2.53 -13.98 6.53
N LYS A 257 -1.53 -13.41 7.21
CA LYS A 257 -1.51 -11.99 7.58
C LYS A 257 -1.54 -11.10 6.33
N MET A 258 -0.74 -11.41 5.31
CA MET A 258 -0.73 -10.69 4.03
C MET A 258 -2.09 -10.74 3.33
N LEU A 259 -2.80 -11.86 3.38
CA LEU A 259 -4.14 -12.02 2.84
C LEU A 259 -5.22 -11.28 3.67
N GLY A 260 -4.85 -10.67 4.81
CA GLY A 260 -5.75 -9.98 5.72
C GLY A 260 -6.41 -10.87 6.76
N GLY A 261 -5.96 -12.13 6.88
CA GLY A 261 -6.51 -13.11 7.80
C GLY A 261 -5.85 -13.08 9.17
N ILE A 262 -6.56 -13.64 10.15
CA ILE A 262 -6.09 -13.88 11.51
C ILE A 262 -5.69 -15.35 11.62
N ILE A 263 -4.58 -15.61 12.32
CA ILE A 263 -4.14 -16.96 12.66
C ILE A 263 -3.80 -17.04 14.14
N SER A 264 -4.30 -18.06 14.83
CA SER A 264 -4.04 -18.32 16.24
C SER A 264 -3.57 -19.75 16.48
N TRP A 265 -2.79 -19.93 17.54
CA TRP A 265 -2.25 -21.22 17.97
C TRP A 265 -2.73 -21.56 19.38
N ASP A 266 -3.28 -22.75 19.55
CA ASP A 266 -3.57 -23.36 20.85
C ASP A 266 -2.55 -24.46 21.13
N GLY A 267 -1.66 -24.21 22.09
CA GLY A 267 -0.61 -25.15 22.48
C GLY A 267 -1.12 -26.36 23.28
N THR A 268 -2.32 -26.30 23.86
CA THR A 268 -2.92 -27.40 24.62
C THR A 268 -3.54 -28.41 23.68
N GLU A 269 -4.31 -27.93 22.70
CA GLU A 269 -4.94 -28.77 21.68
C GLU A 269 -3.99 -29.09 20.51
N GLN A 270 -2.82 -28.44 20.43
CA GLN A 270 -1.95 -28.47 19.26
C GLN A 270 -2.71 -28.07 17.99
N LYS A 271 -3.49 -26.99 18.09
CA LYS A 271 -4.45 -26.57 17.06
C LYS A 271 -4.07 -25.21 16.47
N VAL A 272 -4.16 -25.10 15.16
CA VAL A 272 -4.13 -23.82 14.44
C VAL A 272 -5.56 -23.46 14.04
N THR A 273 -5.96 -22.22 14.28
CA THR A 273 -7.21 -21.65 13.77
C THR A 273 -6.87 -20.49 12.84
N ILE A 274 -7.46 -20.48 11.65
CA ILE A 274 -7.31 -19.45 10.62
C ILE A 274 -8.68 -18.86 10.35
N VAL A 275 -8.78 -17.53 10.33
CA VAL A 275 -10.00 -16.79 10.03
C VAL A 275 -9.71 -15.74 8.97
N LEU A 276 -10.48 -15.73 7.88
CA LEU A 276 -10.46 -14.67 6.88
C LEU A 276 -11.89 -14.42 6.41
N ASP A 277 -12.36 -13.18 6.52
CA ASP A 277 -13.75 -12.81 6.25
C ASP A 277 -14.74 -13.73 6.99
N SER A 278 -15.52 -14.54 6.27
CA SER A 278 -16.47 -15.51 6.84
C SER A 278 -15.92 -16.94 6.91
N GLN A 279 -14.70 -17.20 6.46
CA GLN A 279 -14.09 -18.52 6.46
C GLN A 279 -13.33 -18.78 7.75
N GLN A 280 -13.55 -19.95 8.35
CA GLN A 280 -12.77 -20.45 9.49
C GLN A 280 -12.23 -21.85 9.17
N ILE A 281 -10.93 -22.04 9.39
CA ILE A 281 -10.24 -23.32 9.21
C ILE A 281 -9.54 -23.69 10.51
N GLU A 282 -9.75 -24.90 11.01
CA GLU A 282 -9.06 -25.46 12.17
C GLU A 282 -8.30 -26.72 11.78
N LEU A 283 -7.02 -26.79 12.15
CA LEU A 283 -6.17 -27.95 11.89
C LEU A 283 -5.42 -28.34 13.16
N TRP A 284 -5.22 -29.64 13.38
CA TRP A 284 -4.47 -30.19 14.52
C TRP A 284 -3.16 -30.83 14.05
N ILE A 285 -2.09 -30.67 14.84
CA ILE A 285 -0.79 -31.31 14.57
C ILE A 285 -0.94 -32.84 14.61
N GLY A 286 -0.47 -33.51 13.57
CA GLY A 286 -0.51 -34.97 13.45
C GLY A 286 -1.86 -35.57 13.03
N GLU A 287 -2.88 -34.72 12.79
CA GLU A 287 -4.21 -35.18 12.39
C GLU A 287 -4.45 -34.98 10.89
N LYS A 288 -5.16 -35.93 10.28
CA LYS A 288 -5.60 -35.83 8.88
C LYS A 288 -7.02 -35.30 8.71
N THR A 289 -7.65 -34.85 9.79
CA THR A 289 -8.97 -34.22 9.72
C THR A 289 -8.85 -32.76 10.15
N ALA A 290 -9.35 -31.86 9.33
CA ALA A 290 -9.50 -30.45 9.62
C ALA A 290 -10.99 -30.09 9.73
N LEU A 291 -11.31 -28.98 10.40
CA LEU A 291 -12.63 -28.36 10.31
C LEU A 291 -12.57 -27.16 9.38
N VAL A 292 -13.49 -27.09 8.42
CA VAL A 292 -13.72 -25.89 7.60
C VAL A 292 -15.16 -25.45 7.84
N ASN A 293 -15.34 -24.29 8.46
CA ASN A 293 -16.64 -23.76 8.88
C ASN A 293 -17.46 -24.76 9.72
N GLY A 294 -16.78 -25.57 10.54
CA GLY A 294 -17.40 -26.58 11.39
C GLY A 294 -17.66 -27.94 10.71
N GLU A 295 -17.36 -28.09 9.42
CA GLU A 295 -17.45 -29.37 8.71
C GLU A 295 -16.11 -30.10 8.67
N ASN A 296 -16.12 -31.41 8.91
CA ASN A 296 -14.92 -32.25 8.83
C ASN A 296 -14.48 -32.41 7.37
N ILE A 297 -13.23 -32.06 7.07
CA ILE A 297 -12.60 -32.27 5.77
C ILE A 297 -11.29 -33.04 5.95
N GLU A 298 -11.10 -34.08 5.14
CA GLU A 298 -9.89 -34.88 5.14
C GLU A 298 -8.72 -34.14 4.47
N LEU A 299 -7.55 -34.22 5.08
CA LEU A 299 -6.29 -33.66 4.61
C LEU A 299 -5.49 -34.72 3.87
N ASP A 300 -4.95 -34.35 2.72
CA ASP A 300 -3.98 -35.16 2.00
C ASP A 300 -2.70 -35.42 2.81
N SER A 301 -2.36 -34.53 3.73
CA SER A 301 -1.18 -34.63 4.58
C SER A 301 -1.39 -33.90 5.90
N GLU A 302 -0.91 -34.50 6.99
CA GLU A 302 -1.07 -33.97 8.35
C GLU A 302 -0.19 -32.72 8.58
N PRO A 303 -0.70 -31.72 9.31
CA PRO A 303 0.11 -30.64 9.86
C PRO A 303 1.21 -31.20 10.77
N TYR A 304 2.39 -30.59 10.75
CA TYR A 304 3.51 -31.01 11.60
C TYR A 304 4.29 -29.82 12.15
N ILE A 305 5.09 -30.03 13.18
CA ILE A 305 6.03 -29.04 13.68
C ILE A 305 7.44 -29.38 13.19
N SER A 306 8.10 -28.40 12.59
CA SER A 306 9.51 -28.50 12.17
C SER A 306 10.24 -27.21 12.53
N ASN A 307 11.43 -27.31 13.12
CA ASN A 307 12.24 -26.16 13.54
C ASN A 307 11.45 -25.12 14.37
N MET A 308 10.63 -25.59 15.32
CA MET A 308 9.75 -24.77 16.17
C MET A 308 8.67 -23.98 15.40
N LYS A 309 8.38 -24.35 14.14
CA LYS A 309 7.34 -23.73 13.33
C LYS A 309 6.31 -24.76 12.93
N THR A 310 5.05 -24.32 12.91
CA THR A 310 3.93 -25.13 12.45
C THR A 310 3.89 -25.12 10.92
N MET A 311 4.13 -26.28 10.31
CA MET A 311 4.11 -26.52 8.88
C MET A 311 2.73 -26.99 8.48
N LEU A 312 2.05 -26.23 7.63
CA LEU A 312 0.68 -26.52 7.21
C LEU A 312 0.58 -26.77 5.70
N PRO A 313 -0.37 -27.63 5.26
CA PRO A 313 -0.59 -27.90 3.84
C PRO A 313 -1.11 -26.64 3.13
N LEU A 314 -0.26 -26.01 2.31
CA LEU A 314 -0.53 -24.70 1.73
C LEU A 314 -1.77 -24.69 0.85
N ARG A 315 -1.85 -25.64 -0.09
CA ARG A 315 -2.97 -25.69 -1.05
C ARG A 315 -4.31 -25.82 -0.35
N PHE A 316 -4.41 -26.75 0.61
CA PHE A 316 -5.61 -26.99 1.38
C PHE A 316 -6.12 -25.69 2.03
N ILE A 317 -5.23 -24.97 2.71
CA ILE A 317 -5.61 -23.71 3.38
C ILE A 317 -6.04 -22.67 2.36
N ILE A 318 -5.19 -22.39 1.36
CA ILE A 318 -5.38 -21.27 0.46
C ILE A 318 -6.63 -21.44 -0.42
N GLU A 319 -6.92 -22.65 -0.89
CA GLU A 319 -8.13 -22.94 -1.67
C GLU A 319 -9.41 -22.85 -0.81
N ASN A 320 -9.38 -23.34 0.44
CA ASN A 320 -10.53 -23.18 1.36
C ASN A 320 -10.76 -21.72 1.79
N LEU A 321 -9.74 -20.85 1.70
CA LEU A 321 -9.90 -19.42 1.86
C LEU A 321 -10.42 -18.70 0.60
N GLY A 322 -10.69 -19.43 -0.49
CA GLY A 322 -11.27 -18.90 -1.72
C GLY A 322 -10.25 -18.39 -2.74
N PHE A 323 -8.97 -18.72 -2.58
CA PHE A 323 -7.91 -18.31 -3.50
C PHE A 323 -7.46 -19.45 -4.41
N GLU A 324 -6.99 -19.11 -5.61
CA GLU A 324 -6.51 -20.12 -6.56
C GLU A 324 -5.03 -20.42 -6.33
N VAL A 325 -4.64 -21.71 -6.40
CA VAL A 325 -3.24 -22.16 -6.29
C VAL A 325 -2.80 -22.92 -7.54
N ASP A 326 -1.76 -22.43 -8.19
CA ASP A 326 -1.14 -23.06 -9.36
C ASP A 326 0.31 -23.45 -9.05
N TRP A 327 0.74 -24.62 -9.55
CA TRP A 327 2.08 -25.17 -9.32
C TRP A 327 2.85 -25.22 -10.64
N LYS A 328 4.00 -24.53 -10.69
CA LYS A 328 4.94 -24.57 -11.82
C LYS A 328 6.13 -25.45 -11.45
N GLY A 329 5.94 -26.77 -11.62
CA GLY A 329 6.90 -27.79 -11.22
C GLY A 329 8.32 -27.60 -11.78
N GLU A 330 8.46 -27.18 -13.04
CA GLU A 330 9.76 -26.93 -13.67
C GLU A 330 10.57 -25.82 -12.98
N LYS A 331 9.88 -24.87 -12.35
CA LYS A 331 10.51 -23.72 -11.67
C LYS A 331 10.55 -23.87 -10.15
N GLY A 332 9.81 -24.85 -9.62
CA GLY A 332 9.58 -24.99 -8.19
C GLY A 332 8.73 -23.86 -7.61
N GLU A 333 7.85 -23.25 -8.41
CA GLU A 333 7.07 -22.07 -8.02
C GLU A 333 5.61 -22.42 -7.70
N ILE A 334 5.09 -21.86 -6.60
CA ILE A 334 3.68 -21.87 -6.23
C ILE A 334 3.14 -20.47 -6.50
N ILE A 335 2.10 -20.38 -7.32
CA ILE A 335 1.42 -19.13 -7.65
C ILE A 335 0.07 -19.13 -6.96
N ILE A 336 -0.17 -18.13 -6.12
CA ILE A 336 -1.46 -17.87 -5.49
C ILE A 336 -2.09 -16.66 -6.17
N THR A 337 -3.33 -16.80 -6.60
CA THR A 337 -4.10 -15.70 -7.18
C THR A 337 -5.25 -15.35 -6.26
N ALA A 338 -5.24 -14.10 -5.79
CA ALA A 338 -6.31 -13.54 -4.98
C ALA A 338 -7.17 -12.61 -5.84
N ASN A 339 -8.34 -13.11 -6.23
CA ASN A 339 -9.38 -12.33 -6.91
C ASN A 339 -10.12 -11.53 -5.83
N ARG A 340 -10.30 -10.21 -6.01
CA ARG A 340 -11.11 -9.38 -5.10
C ARG A 340 -12.37 -8.91 -5.78
#